data_AF-A0A970I547-F1
#
_entry.id   AF-A0A970I547-F1
#
_cell.length_a   1.000
_cell.length_b   1.000
_cell.length_c   1.000
_cell.angle_alpha   90.00
_cell.angle_beta   90.00
_cell.angle_gamma   90.00
#
_symmetry.space_group_name_H-M   'P 1'
#
loop_
_entity.id
_entity.type
_entity.pdbx_description
1 polymer ?
#
loop_
_entity_poly.entity_id
_entity_poly.type
_entity_poly.pdbx_seq_one_letter_code
_entity_poly.pdbx_strand_id
1 'polypeptide(L)' 'MKVIYKVISEPTGVVLIRRRKIAKALRWWLRENGFEFKYNYYFGYVQ' A
#
# COMPACT_ATOMS: atom_id res chain seq x y z
N MET A 1 4.38 -13.02 12.32
CA MET A 1 4.95 -11.78 11.76
C MET A 1 3.95 -11.19 10.75
N LYS A 2 3.20 -10.14 11.12
CA LYS A 2 2.17 -9.58 10.20
C LYS A 2 2.80 -8.44 9.41
N VAL A 3 2.85 -8.57 8.08
CA VAL A 3 3.32 -7.48 7.20
C VAL A 3 2.18 -6.51 6.96
N ILE A 4 2.44 -5.22 7.16
CA ILE A 4 1.54 -4.15 6.78
C ILE A 4 2.16 -3.37 5.63
N TYR A 5 1.39 -3.19 4.57
CA TYR A 5 1.76 -2.47 3.36
C TYR A 5 1.13 -1.07 3.44
N LYS A 6 1.96 -0.03 3.41
CA LYS A 6 1.55 1.37 3.37
C LYS A 6 1.68 1.91 1.95
N VAL A 7 0.59 2.41 1.40
CA VAL A 7 0.55 3.13 0.12
C VAL A 7 0.06 4.54 0.40
N ILE A 8 0.78 5.54 -0.12
CA ILE A 8 0.40 6.96 0.00
C ILE A 8 0.28 7.52 -1.41
N SER A 9 -0.86 8.08 -1.75
CA SER A 9 -1.13 8.72 -3.05
C SER A 9 -2.06 9.92 -2.85
N GLU A 10 -2.07 10.84 -3.80
CA GLU A 10 -3.01 11.97 -3.82
C GLU A 10 -4.48 11.53 -3.80
N PRO A 11 -4.95 10.60 -4.68
CA PRO A 11 -6.37 10.24 -4.73
C PRO A 11 -6.87 9.37 -3.57
N THR A 12 -5.98 8.62 -2.90
CA THR A 12 -6.39 7.63 -1.88
C THR A 12 -5.91 8.01 -0.47
N GLY A 13 -5.10 9.04 -0.33
CA GLY A 13 -4.46 9.40 0.94
C GLY A 13 -3.52 8.31 1.43
N VAL A 14 -3.56 8.01 2.73
CA VAL A 14 -2.74 6.97 3.36
C VAL A 14 -3.54 5.69 3.53
N VAL A 15 -3.13 4.62 2.85
CA VAL A 15 -3.80 3.32 2.88
C VAL A 15 -2.89 2.27 3.51
N LEU A 16 -3.39 1.59 4.54
CA LEU A 16 -2.71 0.48 5.23
C LEU A 16 -3.40 -0.85 4.90
N ILE A 17 -2.65 -1.76 4.28
CA ILE A 17 -3.18 -3.02 3.76
C ILE A 17 -2.43 -4.18 4.42
N ARG A 18 -3.16 -5.17 4.96
CA ARG A 18 -2.55 -6.40 5.50
C ARG A 18 -2.29 -7.46 4.42
N ARG A 19 -3.08 -7.46 3.33
CA ARG A 19 -2.99 -8.45 2.25
C ARG A 19 -2.11 -7.95 1.10
N ARG A 20 -1.00 -8.64 0.84
CA ARG A 20 -0.05 -8.31 -0.25
C ARG A 20 -0.72 -8.16 -1.62
N LYS A 21 -1.64 -9.07 -1.96
CA LYS A 21 -2.34 -9.06 -3.27
C LYS A 21 -3.15 -7.78 -3.47
N ILE A 22 -3.85 -7.31 -2.43
CA ILE A 22 -4.62 -6.06 -2.47
C ILE A 22 -3.67 -4.86 -2.60
N ALA A 23 -2.57 -4.84 -1.83
CA ALA A 23 -1.58 -3.78 -1.94
C ALA A 23 -0.95 -3.69 -3.34
N LYS A 24 -0.72 -4.84 -3.98
CA LYS A 24 -0.23 -4.89 -5.36
C LYS A 24 -1.27 -4.37 -6.36
N ALA A 25 -2.53 -4.78 -6.23
CA ALA A 25 -3.62 -4.32 -7.09
C ALA A 25 -3.79 -2.79 -7.03
N LEU A 26 -3.76 -2.22 -5.81
CA LEU A 26 -3.84 -0.76 -5.64
C LEU A 26 -2.68 -0.03 -6.34
N ARG A 27 -1.44 -0.52 -6.19
CA ARG A 27 -0.28 0.09 -6.87
C ARG A 27 -0.37 -0.01 -8.39
N TRP A 28 -0.92 -1.11 -8.91
CA TRP A 28 -1.12 -1.28 -10.35
C TRP A 28 -2.15 -0.30 -10.87
N TRP A 29 -3.31 -0.22 -10.21
CA TRP A 29 -4.35 0.74 -10.57
C TRP A 29 -3.84 2.19 -10.51
N LEU A 30 -3.09 2.58 -9.47
CA LEU A 30 -2.49 3.91 -9.38
C LEU A 30 -1.54 4.19 -10.55
N ARG A 31 -0.73 3.20 -10.94
CA ARG A 31 0.20 3.33 -12.06
C ARG A 31 -0.50 3.46 -13.41
N GLU A 32 -1.57 2.68 -13.63
CA GLU A 32 -2.38 2.73 -14.86
C GLU A 32 -3.09 4.07 -15.03
N ASN A 33 -3.47 4.71 -13.91
CA ASN A 33 -4.10 6.03 -13.92
C ASN A 33 -3.10 7.19 -13.85
N GLY A 34 -1.79 6.92 -13.92
CA GLY A 34 -0.74 7.96 -13.90
C GLY A 34 -0.53 8.66 -12.55
N PHE A 35 -1.04 8.09 -11.45
CA PHE A 35 -0.86 8.66 -10.12
C PHE A 35 0.49 8.27 -9.51
N GLU A 36 1.24 9.26 -9.05
CA GLU A 36 2.40 9.01 -8.21
C GLU A 36 1.98 8.44 -6.84
N PHE A 37 2.78 7.51 -6.31
CA PHE A 37 2.55 6.95 -5.00
C PHE A 37 3.84 6.58 -4.29
N LYS A 38 3.85 6.70 -2.95
CA LYS A 38 4.91 6.17 -2.08
C LYS A 38 4.47 4.83 -1.51
N TYR A 39 5.35 3.84 -1.56
CA TYR A 39 5.09 2.48 -1.07
C TYR A 39 6.15 2.07 -0.05
N ASN A 40 5.70 1.59 1.11
CA ASN A 40 6.54 1.02 2.16
C ASN A 40 5.86 -0.23 2.74
N TYR A 41 6.63 -1.13 3.31
CA TYR A 41 6.10 -2.25 4.10
C TYR A 41 6.87 -2.38 5.41
N TYR A 42 6.17 -2.76 6.47
CA TYR A 42 6.76 -2.99 7.77
C TYR A 42 6.22 -4.28 8.39
N PHE A 43 7.11 -4.96 9.10
CA PHE A 43 6.75 -6.12 9.91
C PHE A 43 6.23 -5.61 11.24
N GLY A 44 4.92 -5.69 11.46
CA GLY A 44 4.35 -5.43 12.77
C GLY A 44 4.70 -6.58 13.70
N TYR A 45 5.50 -6.30 14.73
CA TYR A 45 5.37 -6.99 16.00
C TYR A 45 4.01 -6.57 16.55
N VAL A 46 3.07 -7.51 16.62
CA VAL A 46 1.87 -7.32 17.44
C VAL A 46 2.39 -7.50 18.85
N GLN A 47 2.57 -6.39 19.57
CA GLN A 47 2.80 -6.40 21.01
C GLN A 47 1.49 -6.76 21.71
#